data_AF-A0A6J2JQK8-F1
#
_entry.id   AF-A0A6J2JQK8-F1
#
_cell.length_a   1.000
_cell.length_b   1.000
_cell.length_c   1.000
_cell.angle_alpha   90.00
_cell.angle_beta   90.00
_cell.angle_gamma   90.00
#
_symmetry.space_group_name_H-M   'P 1'
#
loop_
_entity.id
_entity.type
_entity.pdbx_description
1 polymer ?
#
loop_
_entity_poly.entity_id
_entity_poly.type
_entity_poly.pdbx_seq_one_letter_code
_entity_poly.pdbx_strand_id
1 'polypeptide(L)'
;MQETVANNNERKSLFSSFLEVLEAREKHAQVDRELQEEKYLRRTQRIYDFHERQRREAVELRRCLDYVSQHAHVLETVLRGASTGVGEVPLSAALVRQAAALQRCMSQCVANASRIRQLLTATHQPQMDSVLAKMEAELSTWTAFLHRAVDATYNTEIVIDNLHNMIAEQRRYVREVSSSSVFTSLCGADSEAGADAEATAEGEADSNTEADSTPRSPLERRAPSAACSTPISRE
;
A
#
# COMPACT_ATOMS: atom_id res chain seq x y z
N MET A 1 -19.43 -79.86 -20.43
CA MET A 1 -19.45 -78.51 -21.05
C MET A 1 -19.94 -77.40 -20.11
N GLN A 2 -20.75 -77.66 -19.08
CA GLN A 2 -21.21 -76.60 -18.16
C GLN A 2 -20.11 -76.02 -17.24
N GLU A 3 -19.17 -76.83 -16.75
CA GLU A 3 -18.09 -76.35 -15.86
C GLU A 3 -17.11 -75.37 -16.55
N THR A 4 -16.83 -75.58 -17.84
CA THR A 4 -15.93 -74.69 -18.59
C THR A 4 -16.57 -73.33 -18.90
N VAL A 5 -17.89 -73.27 -19.04
CA VAL A 5 -18.64 -72.02 -19.23
C VAL A 5 -18.77 -71.26 -17.91
N ALA A 6 -19.01 -71.96 -16.79
CA ALA A 6 -19.04 -71.37 -15.45
C ALA A 6 -17.69 -70.74 -15.08
N ASN A 7 -16.59 -71.46 -15.28
CA ASN A 7 -15.22 -70.97 -15.01
C ASN A 7 -14.86 -69.75 -15.90
N ASN A 8 -15.35 -69.72 -17.14
CA ASN A 8 -15.11 -68.60 -18.05
C ASN A 8 -15.93 -67.35 -17.67
N ASN A 9 -17.15 -67.52 -17.16
CA ASN A 9 -17.97 -66.41 -16.65
C ASN A 9 -17.44 -65.86 -15.32
N GLU A 10 -16.95 -66.70 -14.41
CA GLU A 10 -16.29 -66.27 -13.18
C GLU A 10 -15.03 -65.47 -13.48
N ARG A 11 -14.19 -65.92 -14.42
CA ARG A 11 -13.02 -65.15 -14.85
C ARG A 11 -13.40 -63.80 -15.42
N LYS A 12 -14.39 -63.73 -16.31
CA LYS A 12 -14.87 -62.46 -16.87
C LYS A 12 -15.40 -61.52 -15.78
N SER A 13 -16.13 -62.05 -14.79
CA SER A 13 -16.61 -61.30 -13.63
C SER A 13 -15.46 -60.72 -12.79
N LEU A 14 -14.42 -61.52 -12.53
CA LEU A 14 -13.22 -61.07 -11.81
C LEU A 14 -12.44 -60.00 -12.58
N PHE A 15 -12.33 -60.13 -13.90
CA PHE A 15 -11.71 -59.11 -14.75
C PHE A 15 -12.52 -57.80 -14.74
N SER A 16 -13.84 -57.86 -14.85
CA SER A 16 -14.70 -56.68 -14.75
C SER A 16 -14.57 -56.01 -13.37
N SER A 17 -14.61 -56.78 -12.28
CA SER A 17 -14.42 -56.25 -10.93
C SER A 17 -13.04 -55.62 -10.74
N PHE A 18 -11.98 -56.22 -11.31
CA PHE A 18 -10.64 -55.64 -11.26
C PHE A 18 -10.55 -54.32 -12.03
N LEU A 19 -11.16 -54.24 -13.22
CA LEU A 19 -11.24 -53.00 -14.00
C LEU A 19 -12.03 -51.90 -13.26
N GLU A 20 -13.14 -52.25 -12.62
CA GLU A 20 -13.91 -51.32 -11.78
C GLU A 20 -13.09 -50.79 -10.61
N VAL A 21 -12.29 -51.64 -9.96
CA VAL A 21 -11.39 -51.21 -8.87
C VAL A 21 -10.29 -50.28 -9.39
N LEU A 22 -9.73 -50.55 -10.58
CA LEU A 22 -8.75 -49.66 -11.21
C LEU A 22 -9.37 -48.31 -11.57
N GLU A 23 -10.56 -48.30 -12.17
CA GLU A 23 -11.29 -47.08 -12.52
C GLU A 23 -11.68 -46.27 -11.27
N ALA A 24 -12.13 -46.95 -10.20
CA ALA A 24 -12.43 -46.30 -8.92
C ALA A 24 -11.17 -45.69 -8.28
N ARG A 25 -10.02 -46.38 -8.36
CA ARG A 25 -8.73 -45.89 -7.87
C ARG A 25 -8.26 -44.68 -8.67
N GLU A 26 -8.41 -44.69 -9.99
CA GLU A 26 -8.06 -43.57 -10.86
C GLU A 26 -8.96 -42.36 -10.58
N LYS A 27 -10.28 -42.56 -10.48
CA LYS A 27 -11.23 -41.50 -10.09
C LYS A 27 -10.90 -40.94 -8.73
N HIS A 28 -10.57 -41.77 -7.75
CA HIS A 28 -10.17 -41.31 -6.42
C HIS A 28 -8.89 -40.46 -6.47
N ALA A 29 -7.88 -40.88 -7.24
CA ALA A 29 -6.66 -40.11 -7.45
C ALA A 29 -6.88 -38.80 -8.22
N GLN A 30 -7.88 -38.74 -9.11
CA GLN A 30 -8.30 -37.51 -9.77
C GLN A 30 -8.92 -36.53 -8.76
N VAL A 31 -9.89 -37.00 -7.96
CA VAL A 31 -10.55 -36.20 -6.92
C VAL A 31 -9.56 -35.69 -5.88
N ASP A 32 -8.61 -36.50 -5.47
CA ASP A 32 -7.57 -36.08 -4.52
C ASP A 32 -6.66 -34.98 -5.09
N ARG A 33 -6.34 -35.04 -6.39
CA ARG A 33 -5.59 -33.98 -7.07
C ARG A 33 -6.40 -32.69 -7.15
N GLU A 34 -7.66 -32.76 -7.56
CA GLU A 34 -8.56 -31.60 -7.61
C GLU A 34 -8.73 -30.96 -6.23
N LEU A 35 -8.85 -31.77 -5.17
CA LEU A 35 -8.93 -31.28 -3.79
C LEU A 35 -7.63 -30.57 -3.36
N GLN A 36 -6.47 -31.09 -3.77
CA GLN A 36 -5.18 -30.44 -3.48
C GLN A 36 -5.04 -29.12 -4.22
N GLU A 37 -5.45 -29.07 -5.48
CA GLU A 37 -5.48 -27.84 -6.29
C GLU A 37 -6.41 -26.79 -5.67
N GLU A 38 -7.61 -27.19 -5.26
CA GLU A 38 -8.54 -26.28 -4.59
C GLU A 38 -7.97 -25.74 -3.27
N LYS A 39 -7.34 -26.60 -2.46
CA LYS A 39 -6.67 -26.17 -1.21
C LYS A 39 -5.53 -25.19 -1.50
N TYR A 40 -4.76 -25.44 -2.56
CA TYR A 40 -3.68 -24.55 -2.99
C TYR A 40 -4.23 -23.18 -3.45
N LEU A 41 -5.28 -23.17 -4.27
CA LEU A 41 -5.93 -21.94 -4.73
C LEU A 41 -6.51 -21.13 -3.56
N ARG A 42 -7.24 -21.77 -2.64
CA ARG A 42 -7.78 -21.10 -1.44
C ARG A 42 -6.68 -20.52 -0.56
N ARG A 43 -5.56 -21.23 -0.38
CA ARG A 43 -4.41 -20.72 0.39
C ARG A 43 -3.80 -19.51 -0.30
N THR A 44 -3.61 -19.59 -1.60
CA THR A 44 -3.04 -18.53 -2.43
C THR A 44 -3.92 -17.29 -2.42
N GLN A 45 -5.23 -17.46 -2.58
CA GLN A 45 -6.21 -16.38 -2.49
C GLN A 45 -6.15 -15.65 -1.15
N ARG A 46 -6.11 -16.39 -0.03
CA ARG A 46 -5.99 -15.79 1.31
C ARG A 46 -4.73 -14.92 1.47
N ILE A 47 -3.63 -15.28 0.82
CA ILE A 47 -2.39 -14.51 0.84
C ILE A 47 -2.56 -13.20 0.05
N TYR A 48 -3.16 -13.27 -1.14
CA TYR A 48 -3.47 -12.07 -1.93
C TYR A 48 -4.44 -11.13 -1.20
N ASP A 49 -5.52 -11.66 -0.63
CA ASP A 49 -6.50 -10.88 0.14
C ASP A 49 -5.88 -10.21 1.37
N PHE A 50 -4.86 -10.84 1.97
CA PHE A 50 -4.12 -10.26 3.08
C PHE A 50 -3.25 -9.09 2.63
N HIS A 51 -2.48 -9.25 1.55
CA HIS A 51 -1.66 -8.18 0.98
C HIS A 51 -2.51 -7.03 0.41
N GLU A 52 -3.68 -7.32 -0.13
CA GLU A 52 -4.60 -6.28 -0.59
C GLU A 52 -5.13 -5.44 0.58
N ARG A 53 -5.48 -6.07 1.70
CA ARG A 53 -5.87 -5.34 2.92
C ARG A 53 -4.74 -4.46 3.46
N GLN A 54 -3.50 -4.97 3.49
CA GLN A 54 -2.33 -4.18 3.86
C GLN A 54 -2.18 -2.93 2.98
N ARG A 55 -2.32 -3.09 1.65
CA ARG A 55 -2.22 -1.98 0.69
C ARG A 55 -3.32 -0.95 0.86
N ARG A 56 -4.58 -1.38 1.00
CA ARG A 56 -5.72 -0.46 1.20
C ARG A 56 -5.52 0.41 2.44
N GLU A 57 -5.11 -0.18 3.55
CA GLU A 57 -4.86 0.56 4.80
C GLU A 57 -3.65 1.52 4.67
N ALA A 58 -2.60 1.13 3.94
CA ALA A 58 -1.45 2.00 3.66
C ALA A 58 -1.84 3.23 2.81
N VAL A 59 -2.69 3.04 1.80
CA VAL A 59 -3.22 4.14 0.98
C VAL A 59 -4.07 5.10 1.82
N GLU A 60 -4.90 4.58 2.73
CA GLU A 60 -5.69 5.41 3.65
C GLU A 60 -4.81 6.18 4.63
N LEU A 61 -3.72 5.59 5.13
CA LEU A 61 -2.73 6.32 5.93
C LEU A 61 -2.03 7.42 5.11
N ARG A 62 -1.68 7.16 3.86
CA ARG A 62 -1.08 8.17 2.96
C ARG A 62 -2.00 9.38 2.78
N ARG A 63 -3.27 9.13 2.44
CA ARG A 63 -4.30 10.18 2.33
C ARG A 63 -4.42 10.98 3.63
N CYS A 64 -4.39 10.30 4.77
CA CYS A 64 -4.44 10.96 6.07
C CYS A 64 -3.24 11.91 6.30
N LEU A 65 -2.02 11.47 5.97
CA LEU A 65 -0.81 12.30 6.07
C LEU A 65 -0.85 13.51 5.12
N ASP A 66 -1.42 13.33 3.93
CA ASP A 66 -1.65 14.43 2.99
C ASP A 66 -2.63 15.47 3.57
N TYR A 67 -3.75 15.02 4.15
CA TYR A 67 -4.70 15.91 4.81
C TYR A 67 -4.08 16.66 5.99
N VAL A 68 -3.29 15.98 6.81
CA VAL A 68 -2.55 16.60 7.91
C VAL A 68 -1.59 17.68 7.39
N SER A 69 -0.88 17.41 6.29
CA SER A 69 0.00 18.38 5.65
C SER A 69 -0.75 19.60 5.12
N GLN A 70 -1.90 19.39 4.49
CA GLN A 70 -2.77 20.46 3.98
C GLN A 70 -3.30 21.32 5.14
N HIS A 71 -3.80 20.71 6.22
CA HIS A 71 -4.32 21.45 7.37
C HIS A 71 -3.21 22.22 8.11
N ALA A 72 -2.01 21.66 8.20
CA ALA A 72 -0.85 22.38 8.74
C ALA A 72 -0.49 23.62 7.88
N HIS A 73 -0.62 23.53 6.55
CA HIS A 73 -0.41 24.67 5.66
C HIS A 73 -1.51 25.74 5.78
N VAL A 74 -2.77 25.34 5.90
CA VAL A 74 -3.90 26.26 6.17
C VAL A 74 -3.68 26.98 7.50
N LEU A 75 -3.32 26.25 8.56
CA LEU A 75 -3.06 26.82 9.88
C LEU A 75 -1.92 27.85 9.84
N GLU A 76 -0.83 27.55 9.13
CA GLU A 76 0.27 28.48 8.93
C GLU A 76 -0.15 29.72 8.11
N THR A 77 -1.02 29.55 7.12
CA THR A 77 -1.54 30.66 6.32
C THR A 77 -2.41 31.59 7.17
N VAL A 78 -3.23 31.03 8.07
CA VAL A 78 -4.02 31.82 9.04
C VAL A 78 -3.09 32.54 10.03
N LEU A 79 -2.03 31.88 10.50
CA LEU A 79 -1.03 32.51 11.36
C LEU A 79 -0.32 33.70 10.69
N ARG A 80 -0.01 33.61 9.40
CA ARG A 80 0.60 34.73 8.65
C ARG A 80 -0.42 35.82 8.28
N GLY A 81 -1.62 35.43 7.85
CA GLY A 81 -2.71 36.34 7.45
C GLY A 81 -3.39 37.08 8.62
N ALA A 82 -3.20 36.60 9.85
CA ALA A 82 -3.48 37.31 11.09
C ALA A 82 -2.94 38.75 11.12
N SER A 83 -1.80 38.97 10.47
CA SER A 83 -1.13 40.27 10.40
C SER A 83 -1.86 41.31 9.52
N THR A 84 -2.81 40.89 8.68
CA THR A 84 -3.51 41.75 7.71
C THR A 84 -4.96 42.10 8.08
N GLY A 85 -5.44 41.63 9.24
CA GLY A 85 -6.57 42.17 10.01
C GLY A 85 -7.80 42.67 9.24
N VAL A 86 -8.66 41.79 8.72
CA VAL A 86 -10.10 42.06 8.49
C VAL A 86 -10.88 40.73 8.57
N GLY A 87 -11.61 40.49 9.66
CA GLY A 87 -12.49 39.31 9.79
C GLY A 87 -13.38 39.33 11.03
N GLU A 88 -14.63 38.88 10.90
CA GLU A 88 -15.68 38.87 11.94
C GLU A 88 -15.41 37.91 13.12
N VAL A 89 -14.43 37.00 13.00
CA VAL A 89 -14.09 36.02 14.05
C VAL A 89 -12.75 36.40 14.71
N PRO A 90 -12.65 36.41 16.06
CA PRO A 90 -11.38 36.53 16.75
C PRO A 90 -10.36 35.51 16.23
N LEU A 91 -9.18 35.99 15.84
CA LEU A 91 -8.08 35.18 15.30
C LEU A 91 -7.78 33.96 16.19
N SER A 92 -7.76 34.15 17.51
CA SER A 92 -7.54 33.07 18.48
C SER A 92 -8.57 31.95 18.35
N ALA A 93 -9.86 32.28 18.19
CA ALA A 93 -10.91 31.30 17.98
C ALA A 93 -10.79 30.59 16.63
N ALA A 94 -10.36 31.28 15.58
CA ALA A 94 -10.08 30.65 14.28
C ALA A 94 -8.90 29.68 14.33
N LEU A 95 -7.80 30.07 14.99
CA LEU A 95 -6.60 29.25 15.17
C LEU A 95 -6.91 27.99 15.99
N VAL A 96 -7.62 28.12 17.11
CA VAL A 96 -8.00 26.96 17.94
C VAL A 96 -8.89 25.99 17.17
N ARG A 97 -9.85 26.48 16.37
CA ARG A 97 -10.69 25.61 15.54
C ARG A 97 -9.88 24.86 14.48
N GLN A 98 -8.94 25.53 13.82
CA GLN A 98 -8.11 24.90 12.79
C GLN A 98 -7.09 23.92 13.39
N ALA A 99 -6.49 24.25 14.52
CA ALA A 99 -5.63 23.33 15.26
C ALA A 99 -6.41 22.10 15.78
N ALA A 100 -7.67 22.27 16.20
CA ALA A 100 -8.53 21.15 16.57
C ALA A 100 -8.96 20.27 15.37
N ALA A 101 -9.07 20.84 14.17
CA ALA A 101 -9.27 20.06 12.94
C ALA A 101 -8.03 19.24 12.60
N LEU A 102 -6.85 19.84 12.67
CA LEU A 102 -5.57 19.16 12.47
C LEU A 102 -5.38 18.01 13.47
N GLN A 103 -5.65 18.23 14.76
CA GLN A 103 -5.56 17.20 15.81
C GLN A 103 -6.47 16.00 15.52
N ARG A 104 -7.70 16.24 15.03
CA ARG A 104 -8.61 15.17 14.60
C ARG A 104 -8.05 14.37 13.43
N CYS A 105 -7.50 15.04 12.41
CA CYS A 105 -6.85 14.35 11.29
C CYS A 105 -5.66 13.50 11.76
N MET A 106 -4.82 14.02 12.66
CA MET A 106 -3.71 13.27 13.23
C MET A 106 -4.15 12.04 14.01
N SER A 107 -5.25 12.15 14.79
CA SER A 107 -5.82 11.01 15.52
C SER A 107 -6.27 9.88 14.57
N GLN A 108 -6.84 10.24 13.41
CA GLN A 108 -7.19 9.28 12.37
C GLN A 108 -5.95 8.60 11.79
N CYS A 109 -4.83 9.32 11.63
CA CYS A 109 -3.60 8.74 11.11
C CYS A 109 -3.02 7.72 12.09
N VAL A 110 -3.06 7.99 13.39
CA VAL A 110 -2.66 7.02 14.44
C VAL A 110 -3.55 5.77 14.39
N ALA A 111 -4.87 5.93 14.23
CA ALA A 111 -5.79 4.81 14.10
C ALA A 111 -5.56 3.97 12.82
N ASN A 112 -5.17 4.60 11.71
CA ASN A 112 -4.82 3.89 10.48
C ASN A 112 -3.50 3.13 10.64
N ALA A 113 -2.47 3.77 11.21
CA ALA A 113 -1.19 3.13 11.46
C ALA A 113 -1.31 1.93 12.44
N SER A 114 -2.20 2.01 13.43
CA SER A 114 -2.43 0.90 14.37
C SER A 114 -3.13 -0.29 13.73
N ARG A 115 -4.01 -0.05 12.74
CA ARG A 115 -4.58 -1.12 11.89
C ARG A 115 -3.52 -1.77 11.02
N ILE A 116 -2.65 -0.98 10.38
CA ILE A 116 -1.54 -1.53 9.59
C ILE A 116 -0.63 -2.41 10.46
N ARG A 117 -0.30 -1.97 11.67
CA ARG A 117 0.48 -2.75 12.65
C ARG A 117 -0.13 -4.13 12.93
N GLN A 118 -1.45 -4.24 13.02
CA GLN A 118 -2.15 -5.53 13.20
C GLN A 118 -2.10 -6.41 11.95
N LEU A 119 -1.92 -5.81 10.77
CA LEU A 119 -1.81 -6.48 9.48
C LEU A 119 -0.36 -6.76 9.09
N LEU A 120 0.65 -6.39 9.87
CA LEU A 120 2.05 -6.65 9.56
C LEU A 120 2.52 -8.00 10.11
N THR A 121 3.49 -8.60 9.42
CA THR A 121 4.23 -9.77 9.94
C THR A 121 5.13 -9.34 11.11
N ALA A 122 5.42 -10.27 12.03
CA ALA A 122 6.21 -10.01 13.23
C ALA A 122 7.57 -9.34 12.97
N THR A 123 8.14 -9.53 11.77
CA THR A 123 9.40 -8.92 11.33
C THR A 123 9.35 -7.40 11.15
N HIS A 124 8.21 -6.84 10.73
CA HIS A 124 8.05 -5.40 10.48
C HIS A 124 7.38 -4.66 11.64
N GLN A 125 6.90 -5.40 12.64
CA GLN A 125 6.16 -4.88 13.78
C GLN A 125 6.97 -3.87 14.63
N PRO A 126 8.25 -4.11 14.97
CA PRO A 126 9.02 -3.15 15.78
C PRO A 126 9.25 -1.79 15.11
N GLN A 127 9.43 -1.78 13.78
CA GLN A 127 9.60 -0.55 13.01
C GLN A 127 8.29 0.26 12.97
N MET A 128 7.15 -0.42 12.80
CA MET A 128 5.83 0.22 12.87
C MET A 128 5.49 0.69 14.29
N ASP A 129 5.84 -0.07 15.32
CA ASP A 129 5.65 0.32 16.72
C ASP A 129 6.42 1.61 17.06
N SER A 130 7.64 1.78 16.52
CA SER A 130 8.41 3.02 16.67
C SER A 130 7.74 4.22 15.96
N VAL A 131 7.22 4.02 14.75
CA VAL A 131 6.48 5.04 14.01
C VAL A 131 5.21 5.45 14.76
N LEU A 132 4.46 4.46 15.26
CA LEU A 132 3.26 4.70 16.07
C LEU A 132 3.55 5.49 17.34
N ALA A 133 4.57 5.10 18.09
CA ALA A 133 4.97 5.82 19.31
C ALA A 133 5.27 7.30 19.04
N LYS A 134 5.91 7.61 17.90
CA LYS A 134 6.18 9.01 17.48
C LYS A 134 4.90 9.75 17.14
N MET A 135 4.00 9.13 16.37
CA MET A 135 2.71 9.74 16.01
C MET A 135 1.82 9.97 17.24
N GLU A 136 1.81 9.03 18.19
CA GLU A 136 1.08 9.14 19.46
C GLU A 136 1.65 10.24 20.36
N ALA A 137 2.98 10.32 20.48
CA ALA A 137 3.64 11.38 21.23
C ALA A 137 3.29 12.76 20.65
N GLU A 138 3.38 12.92 19.33
CA GLU A 138 3.03 14.17 18.67
C GLU A 138 1.55 14.52 18.85
N LEU A 139 0.63 13.56 18.68
CA LEU A 139 -0.79 13.76 18.97
C LEU A 139 -1.04 14.19 20.43
N SER A 140 -0.31 13.62 21.37
CA SER A 140 -0.42 13.98 22.80
C SER A 140 0.02 15.42 23.04
N THR A 141 1.09 15.88 22.39
CA THR A 141 1.58 17.26 22.45
C THR A 141 0.53 18.23 21.89
N TRP A 142 -0.04 17.93 20.72
CA TRP A 142 -1.11 18.74 20.11
C TRP A 142 -2.37 18.80 20.96
N THR A 143 -2.74 17.69 21.60
CA THR A 143 -3.91 17.63 22.49
C THR A 143 -3.67 18.47 23.75
N ALA A 144 -2.50 18.34 24.38
CA ALA A 144 -2.13 19.13 25.55
C ALA A 144 -2.06 20.64 25.24
N PHE A 145 -1.52 21.00 24.07
CA PHE A 145 -1.50 22.38 23.59
C PHE A 145 -2.92 22.93 23.43
N LEU A 146 -3.82 22.20 22.76
CA LEU A 146 -5.19 22.66 22.53
C LEU A 146 -5.95 22.92 23.83
N HIS A 147 -5.82 22.03 24.82
CA HIS A 147 -6.41 22.25 26.14
C HIS A 147 -5.91 23.56 26.77
N ARG A 148 -4.58 23.77 26.77
CA ARG A 148 -3.99 25.00 27.32
C ARG A 148 -4.34 26.26 26.52
N ALA A 149 -4.44 26.16 25.19
CA ALA A 149 -4.75 27.28 24.31
C ALA A 149 -6.20 27.74 24.45
N VAL A 150 -7.13 26.83 24.74
CA VAL A 150 -8.53 27.15 25.08
C VAL A 150 -8.62 27.92 26.40
N ASP A 151 -7.80 27.54 27.39
CA ASP A 151 -7.78 28.22 28.71
C ASP A 151 -7.03 29.57 28.66
N ALA A 152 -6.02 29.68 27.79
CA ALA A 152 -5.13 30.84 27.69
C ALA A 152 -5.52 31.85 26.60
N THR A 153 -6.79 31.91 26.18
CA THR A 153 -7.28 32.77 25.07
C THR A 153 -6.94 34.27 25.20
N TYR A 154 -6.51 34.72 26.39
CA TYR A 154 -6.07 36.09 26.68
C TYR A 154 -4.56 36.35 26.45
N ASN A 155 -3.72 35.32 26.28
CA ASN A 155 -2.28 35.42 26.05
C ASN A 155 -1.90 34.93 24.63
N THR A 156 -2.38 35.65 23.62
CA THR A 156 -2.34 35.23 22.21
C THR A 156 -0.93 35.14 21.61
N GLU A 157 0.03 35.96 22.05
CA GLU A 157 1.40 35.94 21.51
C GLU A 157 2.13 34.62 21.80
N ILE A 158 2.09 34.16 23.06
CA ILE A 158 2.71 32.89 23.47
C ILE A 158 2.03 31.71 22.75
N VAL A 159 0.71 31.76 22.55
CA VAL A 159 -0.03 30.71 21.81
C VAL A 159 0.40 30.68 20.34
N ILE A 160 0.57 31.85 19.70
CA ILE A 160 1.00 31.98 18.31
C ILE A 160 2.42 31.47 18.10
N ASP A 161 3.37 31.81 18.98
CA ASP A 161 4.76 31.37 18.87
C ASP A 161 4.88 29.85 19.07
N ASN A 162 4.17 29.30 20.05
CA ASN A 162 4.13 27.86 20.26
C ASN A 162 3.50 27.12 19.06
N LEU A 163 2.46 27.70 18.43
CA LEU A 163 1.82 27.08 17.26
C LEU A 163 2.79 26.98 16.07
N HIS A 164 3.65 27.97 15.85
CA HIS A 164 4.66 27.91 14.78
C HIS A 164 5.65 26.77 15.00
N ASN A 165 6.14 26.60 16.23
CA ASN A 165 7.05 25.50 16.58
C ASN A 165 6.37 24.14 16.39
N MET A 166 5.13 23.99 16.83
CA MET A 166 4.37 22.74 16.69
C MET A 166 4.09 22.39 15.23
N ILE A 167 3.78 23.38 14.37
CA ILE A 167 3.61 23.14 12.92
C ILE A 167 4.92 22.65 12.29
N ALA A 168 6.06 23.21 12.71
CA ALA A 168 7.37 22.80 12.19
C ALA A 168 7.71 21.35 12.59
N GLU A 169 7.46 20.97 13.84
CA GLU A 169 7.63 19.59 14.32
C GLU A 169 6.67 18.64 13.61
N GLN A 170 5.39 18.99 13.47
CA GLN A 170 4.41 18.18 12.76
C GLN A 170 4.83 17.89 11.32
N ARG A 171 5.35 18.89 10.59
CA ARG A 171 5.88 18.70 9.23
C ARG A 171 7.09 17.80 9.19
N ARG A 172 7.95 17.85 10.20
CA ARG A 172 9.09 16.94 10.32
C ARG A 172 8.60 15.52 10.53
N TYR A 173 7.65 15.29 11.42
CA TYR A 173 7.08 13.96 11.66
C TYR A 173 6.38 13.40 10.44
N VAL A 174 5.56 14.19 9.73
CA VAL A 174 4.92 13.71 8.50
C VAL A 174 5.95 13.27 7.46
N ARG A 175 7.04 14.04 7.26
CA ARG A 175 8.13 13.64 6.36
C ARG A 175 8.80 12.35 6.82
N GLU A 176 9.09 12.23 8.11
CA GLU A 176 9.73 11.05 8.69
C GLU A 176 8.88 9.79 8.49
N VAL A 177 7.58 9.86 8.81
CA VAL A 177 6.63 8.75 8.60
C VAL A 177 6.49 8.41 7.12
N SER A 178 6.38 9.42 6.25
CA SER A 178 6.26 9.22 4.80
C SER A 178 7.51 8.58 4.19
N SER A 179 8.69 8.86 4.75
CA SER A 179 9.97 8.27 4.33
C SER A 179 10.28 6.91 4.95
N SER A 180 9.43 6.41 5.84
CA SER A 180 9.64 5.12 6.51
C SER A 180 9.69 4.00 5.47
N SER A 181 10.69 3.13 5.56
CA SER A 181 10.89 2.02 4.62
C SER A 181 9.72 1.03 4.63
N VAL A 182 9.12 0.79 5.80
CA VAL A 182 7.91 -0.06 5.94
C VAL A 182 6.74 0.58 5.21
N PHE A 183 6.52 1.87 5.42
CA PHE A 183 5.42 2.59 4.81
C PHE A 183 5.59 2.70 3.29
N THR A 184 6.81 2.99 2.84
CA THR A 184 7.17 3.06 1.42
C THR A 184 6.99 1.70 0.75
N SER A 185 7.39 0.61 1.39
CA SER A 185 7.20 -0.75 0.87
C SER A 185 5.71 -1.11 0.73
N LEU A 186 4.88 -0.75 1.70
CA LEU A 186 3.43 -0.96 1.66
C LEU A 186 2.72 -0.11 0.59
N CYS A 187 3.26 1.06 0.26
CA CYS A 187 2.73 1.96 -0.76
C CYS A 187 3.31 1.74 -2.17
N GLY A 188 4.50 1.14 -2.27
CA GLY A 188 5.36 1.14 -3.47
C GLY A 188 5.04 0.09 -4.52
N ALA A 189 4.04 -0.76 -4.30
CA ALA A 189 3.65 -1.75 -5.30
C ALA A 189 2.90 -1.16 -6.52
N ASP A 190 2.40 0.08 -6.43
CA ASP A 190 1.56 0.70 -7.46
C ASP A 190 2.12 2.02 -8.04
N SER A 191 3.34 2.44 -7.67
CA SER A 191 3.97 3.65 -8.25
C SER A 191 4.66 3.41 -9.60
N GLU A 192 4.62 2.19 -10.15
CA GLU A 192 5.07 1.88 -11.53
C GLU A 192 3.91 1.72 -12.53
N ALA A 193 2.65 1.96 -12.13
CA ALA A 193 1.48 1.81 -13.02
C ALA A 193 0.93 3.17 -13.52
N GLY A 194 1.81 4.10 -13.88
CA GLY A 194 1.42 5.46 -14.26
C GLY A 194 2.40 6.18 -15.19
N ALA A 195 3.04 5.46 -16.12
CA ALA A 195 3.72 6.07 -17.26
C ALA A 195 2.85 5.88 -18.51
N ASP A 196 2.35 7.01 -19.00
CA ASP A 196 1.56 7.17 -20.23
C ASP A 196 2.01 6.28 -21.40
N ALA A 197 1.07 5.50 -21.92
CA ALA A 197 1.08 5.06 -23.31
C ALA A 197 -0.36 4.76 -23.79
N GLU A 198 -1.30 5.67 -23.56
CA GLU A 198 -2.42 5.82 -24.49
C GLU A 198 -1.97 6.74 -25.64
N ALA A 199 -1.50 6.13 -26.73
CA ALA A 199 -1.54 6.71 -28.07
C ALA A 199 -1.41 5.59 -29.10
N THR A 200 -2.48 4.82 -29.27
CA THR A 200 -2.73 4.09 -30.52
C THR A 200 -3.94 4.70 -31.19
N ALA A 201 -3.72 5.42 -32.29
CA ALA A 201 -4.66 5.53 -33.40
C ALA A 201 -3.92 6.11 -34.61
N GLU A 202 -3.69 5.23 -35.58
CA GLU A 202 -3.25 5.51 -36.95
C GLU A 202 -4.27 6.43 -37.66
N GLY A 203 -3.78 7.28 -38.58
CA GLY A 203 -4.67 8.04 -39.47
C GLY A 203 -4.02 9.20 -40.22
N GLU A 204 -3.50 8.88 -41.42
CA GLU A 204 -3.48 9.71 -42.64
C GLU A 204 -2.51 10.91 -42.80
N ALA A 205 -1.48 10.64 -43.63
CA ALA A 205 -1.03 11.38 -44.81
C ALA A 205 -0.94 12.92 -44.76
N ASP A 206 0.29 13.44 -44.75
CA ASP A 206 0.84 14.14 -45.91
C ASP A 206 2.33 14.46 -45.72
N SER A 207 3.17 14.04 -46.66
CA SER A 207 4.49 14.66 -46.85
C SER A 207 4.90 14.56 -48.33
N ASN A 208 4.99 15.71 -48.98
CA ASN A 208 5.91 15.93 -50.08
C ASN A 208 6.76 17.14 -49.70
N THR A 209 8.07 16.95 -49.54
CA THR A 209 9.15 17.54 -50.35
C THR A 209 10.49 17.37 -49.61
N GLU A 210 11.45 16.75 -50.33
CA GLU A 210 12.91 16.70 -50.13
C GLU A 210 13.51 18.11 -49.87
N ALA A 211 14.74 18.37 -49.41
CA ALA A 211 15.96 17.66 -49.05
C ALA A 211 16.82 18.68 -48.26
N ASP A 212 17.73 18.22 -47.38
CA ASP A 212 19.19 18.39 -47.59
C ASP A 212 20.01 17.78 -46.41
N SER A 213 20.75 16.72 -46.76
CA SER A 213 22.11 16.28 -46.37
C SER A 213 22.79 16.94 -45.16
N THR A 214 23.42 16.27 -44.19
CA THR A 214 24.17 15.00 -44.22
C THR A 214 24.45 14.49 -42.79
N PRO A 215 24.82 13.20 -42.62
CA PRO A 215 24.66 12.42 -41.39
C PRO A 215 26.00 12.06 -40.71
N ARG A 216 25.98 11.81 -39.40
CA ARG A 216 27.03 11.03 -38.72
C ARG A 216 26.44 9.80 -38.07
N SER A 217 26.90 8.66 -38.57
CA SER A 217 26.50 7.29 -38.23
C SER A 217 27.43 6.71 -37.14
N PRO A 218 27.27 5.45 -36.70
CA PRO A 218 27.13 5.08 -35.30
C PRO A 218 28.29 4.15 -34.87
N LEU A 219 28.20 3.60 -33.65
CA LEU A 219 28.98 2.51 -33.06
C LEU A 219 29.98 2.89 -31.96
N GLU A 220 30.06 1.93 -31.04
CA GLU A 220 30.85 1.82 -29.81
C GLU A 220 30.24 2.57 -28.60
N ARG A 221 29.76 1.91 -27.54
CA ARG A 221 30.37 0.74 -26.88
C ARG A 221 29.33 -0.01 -26.02
N ARG A 222 28.92 -1.17 -26.56
CA ARG A 222 28.62 -2.47 -25.92
C ARG A 222 28.31 -2.52 -24.42
N ALA A 223 27.10 -2.99 -24.11
CA ALA A 223 26.68 -3.51 -22.82
C ALA A 223 27.38 -4.84 -22.47
N PRO A 224 27.68 -5.11 -21.19
CA PRO A 224 27.92 -6.47 -20.72
C PRO A 224 26.59 -7.12 -20.32
N SER A 225 26.09 -7.98 -21.20
CA SER A 225 25.14 -9.04 -20.86
C SER A 225 25.86 -10.10 -20.03
N ALA A 226 25.45 -10.28 -18.77
CA ALA A 226 25.79 -11.44 -17.96
C ALA A 226 24.49 -12.13 -17.51
N ALA A 227 24.18 -13.20 -18.24
CA ALA A 227 23.48 -14.43 -17.87
C ALA A 227 22.42 -14.39 -16.75
N CYS A 228 21.18 -14.67 -17.16
CA CYS A 228 20.24 -15.49 -16.39
C CYS A 228 20.92 -16.79 -15.95
N SER A 229 20.77 -17.18 -14.67
CA SER A 229 20.38 -18.53 -14.21
C SER A 229 20.68 -18.72 -12.71
N THR A 230 19.65 -18.76 -11.89
CA THR A 230 19.59 -19.68 -10.73
C THR A 230 19.13 -21.05 -11.25
N PRO A 231 19.53 -22.22 -10.69
CA PRO A 231 19.13 -22.62 -9.32
C PRO A 231 20.05 -23.58 -8.50
N ILE A 232 19.85 -23.52 -7.19
CA ILE A 232 19.95 -24.46 -6.03
C ILE A 232 20.33 -25.96 -6.27
N SER A 233 21.36 -26.49 -5.54
CA SER A 233 21.26 -27.57 -4.50
C SER A 233 22.59 -28.28 -4.12
N ARG A 234 22.73 -28.52 -2.79
CA ARG A 234 23.34 -29.65 -2.03
C ARG A 234 24.78 -30.13 -2.27
N GLU A 235 25.60 -30.00 -1.23
CA GLU A 235 26.00 -31.09 -0.30
C GLU A 235 26.19 -30.52 1.12
#